data_AF-A0A0R3X578-F1
#
_entry.id   AF-A0A0R3X578-F1
#
_cell.length_a   1.000
_cell.length_b   1.000
_cell.length_c   1.000
_cell.angle_alpha   90.00
_cell.angle_beta   90.00
_cell.angle_gamma   90.00
#
_symmetry.space_group_name_H-M   'P 1'
#
loop_
_entity.id
_entity.type
_entity.pdbx_description
1 polymer ?
#
loop_
_entity_poly.entity_id
_entity_poly.type
_entity_poly.pdbx_seq_one_letter_code
_entity_poly.pdbx_strand_id
1 'polypeptide(L)'
;MFRQRFSGISNVVLRCAGMLKSPIVLLCLALIVADAKRGPQITDKVFFDITLGEKAAGRIIIGLFGNTVPKTVANFKDGKVYGFANSIFHRVIKDFMIQGGDFTNKDGTGGFSIYGDKFEDENFKLHHEGPGWVSMANSGRDTNGSQFFITLVKTTWLDGKHVVFGKVIEGMDLVEKIGEAETDTKDRPVTEVKISSSGVLPVDKPYNIEL
;
A
#
# COMPACT_ATOMS: atom_id res chain seq x y z
N MET A 1 28.79 -27.74 -25.39
CA MET A 1 27.94 -28.84 -24.92
C MET A 1 27.16 -28.38 -23.70
N PHE A 2 26.04 -27.67 -23.90
CA PHE A 2 25.09 -27.36 -22.82
C PHE A 2 23.70 -27.20 -23.44
N ARG A 3 22.98 -28.32 -23.52
CA ARG A 3 21.54 -28.38 -23.79
C ARG A 3 20.98 -29.29 -22.71
N GLN A 4 20.06 -28.77 -21.89
CA GLN A 4 18.85 -29.42 -21.36
C GLN A 4 18.44 -28.81 -20.01
N ARG A 5 17.36 -28.01 -20.02
CA ARG A 5 16.12 -28.22 -19.25
C ARG A 5 15.23 -26.98 -19.31
N PHE A 6 14.50 -26.87 -20.41
CA PHE A 6 13.20 -26.17 -20.46
C PHE A 6 12.28 -27.03 -21.32
N SER A 7 11.62 -28.02 -20.72
CA SER A 7 10.72 -28.96 -21.41
C SER A 7 9.28 -28.92 -20.91
N GLY A 8 8.85 -27.85 -20.23
CA GLY A 8 7.51 -27.78 -19.63
C GLY A 8 6.51 -26.85 -20.32
N ILE A 9 6.95 -25.79 -21.01
CA ILE A 9 6.05 -24.69 -21.42
C ILE A 9 6.01 -24.50 -22.95
N SER A 10 6.94 -25.10 -23.70
CA SER A 10 7.09 -24.84 -25.14
C SER A 10 6.13 -25.61 -26.05
N ASN A 11 5.29 -26.52 -25.53
CA ASN A 11 4.41 -27.34 -26.37
C ASN A 11 2.91 -27.01 -26.29
N VAL A 12 2.46 -26.15 -25.36
CA VAL A 12 1.05 -25.75 -25.29
C VAL A 12 0.77 -24.52 -26.17
N VAL A 13 1.73 -23.59 -26.27
CA VAL A 13 1.53 -22.33 -27.00
C VAL A 13 1.67 -22.50 -28.53
N LEU A 14 2.48 -23.46 -28.99
CA LEU A 14 2.83 -23.56 -30.41
C LEU A 14 1.94 -24.48 -31.26
N ARG A 15 0.91 -25.12 -30.69
CA ARG A 15 -0.04 -25.95 -31.45
C ARG A 15 -1.38 -25.27 -31.78
N CYS A 16 -1.61 -24.04 -31.32
CA CYS A 16 -2.89 -23.34 -31.49
C CYS A 16 -2.92 -22.28 -32.60
N ALA A 17 -1.94 -22.25 -33.51
CA ALA A 17 -1.97 -21.31 -34.65
C ALA A 17 -3.13 -21.58 -35.63
N GLY A 18 -3.73 -22.77 -35.62
CA GLY A 18 -4.91 -23.12 -36.42
C GLY A 18 -6.26 -22.91 -35.72
N MET A 19 -6.29 -22.54 -34.45
CA MET A 19 -7.53 -22.47 -33.63
C MET A 19 -7.99 -21.03 -33.31
N LEU A 20 -7.33 -20.02 -33.86
CA LEU A 20 -7.62 -18.59 -33.58
C LEU A 20 -8.91 -18.05 -34.21
N LYS A 21 -9.62 -18.83 -35.04
CA LYS A 21 -10.87 -18.41 -35.69
C LYS A 21 -12.13 -18.86 -34.94
N SER A 22 -12.00 -19.58 -33.83
CA SER A 22 -13.16 -20.00 -33.05
C SER A 22 -13.67 -18.83 -32.18
N PRO A 23 -14.94 -18.41 -32.33
CA PRO A 23 -15.52 -17.36 -31.49
C PRO A 23 -15.49 -17.73 -30.00
N ILE A 24 -15.47 -19.03 -29.67
CA ILE A 24 -15.34 -19.53 -28.29
C ILE A 24 -13.94 -19.27 -27.74
N VAL A 25 -12.88 -19.50 -28.54
CA VAL A 25 -11.50 -19.23 -28.12
C VAL A 25 -11.26 -17.73 -27.98
N LEU A 26 -11.82 -16.92 -28.89
CA LEU A 26 -11.75 -15.46 -28.81
C LEU A 26 -12.49 -14.91 -27.59
N LEU A 27 -13.67 -15.47 -27.27
CA LEU A 27 -14.46 -15.12 -26.09
C LEU A 27 -13.77 -15.56 -24.79
N CYS A 28 -13.21 -16.77 -24.74
CA CYS A 28 -12.43 -17.23 -23.59
C CYS A 28 -11.20 -16.34 -23.36
N LEU A 29 -10.49 -15.96 -24.42
CA LEU A 29 -9.35 -15.05 -24.32
C LEU A 29 -9.80 -13.66 -23.84
N ALA A 30 -10.90 -13.12 -24.36
CA ALA A 30 -11.46 -11.84 -23.92
C ALA A 30 -11.89 -11.86 -22.44
N LEU A 31 -12.48 -12.96 -21.95
CA LEU A 31 -12.84 -13.13 -20.55
C LEU A 31 -11.60 -13.22 -19.65
N ILE A 32 -10.56 -13.95 -20.07
CA ILE A 32 -9.28 -14.03 -19.33
C ILE A 32 -8.60 -12.65 -19.26
N VAL A 33 -8.63 -11.87 -20.35
CA VAL A 33 -8.07 -10.51 -20.38
C VAL A 33 -8.90 -9.54 -19.51
N ALA A 34 -10.21 -9.70 -19.44
CA ALA A 34 -11.08 -8.87 -18.60
C ALA A 34 -10.89 -9.14 -17.09
N ASP A 35 -10.52 -10.36 -16.71
CA ASP A 35 -10.22 -10.71 -15.31
C ASP A 35 -8.83 -10.19 -14.90
N ALA A 36 -7.85 -10.22 -15.81
CA ALA A 36 -6.50 -9.69 -15.60
C ALA A 36 -6.43 -8.16 -15.42
N LYS A 37 -7.51 -7.41 -15.72
CA LYS A 37 -7.58 -5.95 -15.55
C LYS A 37 -8.10 -5.49 -14.18
N ARG A 38 -8.53 -6.39 -13.31
CA ARG A 38 -9.12 -5.99 -12.02
C ARG A 38 -8.03 -5.93 -10.97
N GLY A 39 -7.74 -4.72 -10.47
CA GLY A 39 -6.83 -4.51 -9.35
C GLY A 39 -7.37 -5.09 -8.03
N PRO A 40 -6.63 -4.96 -6.92
CA PRO A 40 -7.07 -5.44 -5.63
C PRO A 40 -8.42 -4.81 -5.21
N GLN A 41 -9.18 -5.54 -4.40
CA GLN A 41 -10.47 -5.07 -3.89
C GLN A 41 -10.29 -4.25 -2.62
N ILE A 42 -10.87 -3.05 -2.60
CA ILE A 42 -11.05 -2.25 -1.39
C ILE A 42 -12.19 -2.86 -0.59
N THR A 43 -11.91 -3.31 0.64
CA THR A 43 -12.91 -3.84 1.58
C THR A 43 -13.22 -2.88 2.70
N ASP A 44 -12.26 -2.01 3.03
CA ASP A 44 -12.35 -1.05 4.13
C ASP A 44 -11.75 0.28 3.68
N LYS A 45 -12.19 1.36 4.31
CA LYS A 45 -11.60 2.69 4.13
C LYS A 45 -11.21 3.28 5.47
N VAL A 46 -10.09 3.98 5.50
CA VAL A 46 -9.72 4.83 6.63
C VAL A 46 -9.44 6.24 6.16
N PHE A 47 -9.55 7.20 7.07
CA PHE A 47 -9.21 8.59 6.81
C PHE A 47 -8.13 9.09 7.77
N PHE A 48 -7.34 10.05 7.30
CA PHE A 48 -6.46 10.89 8.09
C PHE A 48 -6.78 12.36 7.81
N ASP A 49 -7.19 13.10 8.83
CA ASP A 49 -7.20 14.56 8.77
C ASP A 49 -5.79 15.06 9.11
N ILE A 50 -5.25 15.92 8.25
CA ILE A 50 -3.86 16.36 8.34
C ILE A 50 -3.79 17.84 8.74
N THR A 51 -2.85 18.15 9.61
CA THR A 51 -2.39 19.52 9.87
C THR A 51 -0.93 19.68 9.43
N LEU A 52 -0.62 20.84 8.85
CA LEU A 52 0.74 21.30 8.60
C LEU A 52 1.05 22.42 9.62
N GLY A 53 1.88 22.09 10.61
CA GLY A 53 1.99 22.87 11.84
C GLY A 53 0.64 22.93 12.55
N GLU A 54 0.15 24.14 12.78
CA GLU A 54 -1.15 24.39 13.44
C GLU A 54 -2.32 24.50 12.45
N LYS A 55 -2.06 24.51 11.14
CA LYS A 55 -3.09 24.74 10.12
C LYS A 55 -3.66 23.42 9.60
N ALA A 56 -4.99 23.31 9.58
CA ALA A 56 -5.67 22.23 8.88
C ALA A 56 -5.32 22.26 7.38
N ALA A 57 -4.93 21.11 6.84
CA ALA A 57 -4.44 20.99 5.47
C ALA A 57 -5.37 20.18 4.56
N GLY A 58 -6.12 19.23 5.10
CA GLY A 58 -7.10 18.44 4.37
C GLY A 58 -7.21 17.02 4.90
N ARG A 59 -7.82 16.14 4.10
CA ARG A 59 -8.07 14.74 4.43
C ARG A 59 -7.46 13.82 3.38
N ILE A 60 -6.83 12.74 3.84
CA ILE A 60 -6.40 11.62 3.01
C ILE A 60 -7.35 10.46 3.29
N ILE A 61 -7.87 9.81 2.24
CA ILE A 61 -8.65 8.59 2.36
C ILE A 61 -7.88 7.44 1.71
N ILE A 62 -7.73 6.36 2.46
CA ILE A 62 -7.00 5.16 2.04
C ILE A 62 -8.01 4.02 1.93
N GLY A 63 -8.06 3.39 0.76
CA GLY A 63 -8.71 2.11 0.56
C GLY A 63 -7.78 0.96 0.96
N LEU A 64 -8.30 -0.02 1.70
CA LEU A 64 -7.56 -1.13 2.27
C LEU A 64 -7.95 -2.47 1.63
N PHE A 65 -6.97 -3.34 1.41
CA PHE A 65 -7.13 -4.59 0.66
C PHE A 65 -7.38 -5.79 1.57
N GLY A 66 -8.44 -5.76 2.38
CA GLY A 66 -8.69 -6.75 3.44
C GLY A 66 -8.96 -8.17 2.96
N ASN A 67 -9.33 -8.38 1.70
CA ASN A 67 -9.38 -9.73 1.11
C ASN A 67 -8.00 -10.30 0.79
N THR A 68 -6.99 -9.44 0.59
CA THR A 68 -5.64 -9.85 0.19
C THR A 68 -4.72 -9.99 1.40
N VAL A 69 -4.82 -9.07 2.34
CA VAL A 69 -4.00 -8.98 3.57
C VAL A 69 -4.89 -8.65 4.79
N PRO A 70 -5.81 -9.56 5.18
CA PRO A 70 -6.76 -9.31 6.27
C PRO A 70 -6.11 -8.99 7.61
N LYS A 71 -4.98 -9.61 7.97
CA LYS A 71 -4.29 -9.33 9.25
C LYS A 71 -3.68 -7.93 9.24
N THR A 72 -2.96 -7.58 8.18
CA THR A 72 -2.36 -6.24 8.05
C THR A 72 -3.43 -5.15 8.03
N VAL A 73 -4.55 -5.38 7.33
CA VAL A 73 -5.67 -4.42 7.31
C VAL A 73 -6.36 -4.31 8.66
N ALA A 74 -6.57 -5.42 9.36
CA ALA A 74 -7.13 -5.40 10.71
C ALA A 74 -6.25 -4.60 11.68
N ASN A 75 -4.92 -4.78 11.60
CA ASN A 75 -3.96 -4.00 12.37
C ASN A 75 -4.01 -2.49 12.04
N PHE A 76 -4.08 -2.14 10.75
CA PHE A 76 -4.03 -0.74 10.34
C PHE A 76 -5.32 0.02 10.66
N LYS A 77 -6.48 -0.65 10.60
CA LYS A 77 -7.78 0.01 10.84
C LYS A 77 -8.23 -0.03 12.31
N ASP A 78 -7.47 -0.67 13.19
CA ASP A 78 -7.87 -0.73 14.59
C ASP A 78 -7.78 0.67 15.21
N GLY A 79 -8.94 1.16 15.63
CA GLY A 79 -9.09 2.41 16.38
C GLY A 79 -9.41 2.18 17.86
N LYS A 80 -9.46 0.91 18.31
CA LYS A 80 -9.86 0.54 19.68
C LYS A 80 -8.67 0.36 20.61
N VAL A 81 -7.60 -0.31 20.15
CA VAL A 81 -6.39 -0.52 20.97
C VAL A 81 -5.47 0.69 20.88
N TYR A 82 -5.28 1.24 19.67
CA TYR A 82 -4.58 2.49 19.43
C TYR A 82 -5.23 3.22 18.25
N GLY A 83 -4.71 4.41 17.91
CA GLY A 83 -5.11 5.12 16.71
C GLY A 83 -3.97 6.01 16.22
N PHE A 84 -4.07 6.46 14.97
CA PHE A 84 -3.04 7.32 14.37
C PHE A 84 -3.23 8.81 14.69
N ALA A 85 -4.36 9.19 15.29
CA ALA A 85 -4.58 10.55 15.76
C ALA A 85 -3.47 11.02 16.72
N ASN A 86 -3.00 12.25 16.51
CA ASN A 86 -1.86 12.89 17.18
C ASN A 86 -0.47 12.29 16.88
N SER A 87 -0.37 11.30 15.99
CA SER A 87 0.91 10.86 15.42
C SER A 87 1.33 11.76 14.24
N ILE A 88 2.56 11.58 13.75
CA ILE A 88 3.15 12.43 12.71
C ILE A 88 3.73 11.59 11.56
N PHE A 89 3.89 12.21 10.40
CA PHE A 89 4.80 11.75 9.37
C PHE A 89 6.21 12.22 9.75
N HIS A 90 6.97 11.34 10.40
CA HIS A 90 8.27 11.67 10.96
C HIS A 90 9.41 11.60 9.92
N ARG A 91 9.14 11.06 8.72
CA ARG A 91 10.11 10.93 7.65
C ARG A 91 9.46 11.14 6.28
N VAL A 92 10.00 12.04 5.48
CA VAL A 92 9.50 12.40 4.15
C VAL A 92 10.68 12.46 3.20
N ILE A 93 10.63 11.70 2.11
CA ILE A 93 11.67 11.73 1.08
C ILE A 93 11.00 12.00 -0.26
N LYS A 94 11.34 13.17 -0.82
CA LYS A 94 10.87 13.60 -2.14
C LYS A 94 11.21 12.55 -3.19
N ASP A 95 10.29 12.37 -4.15
CA ASP A 95 10.39 11.36 -5.22
C ASP A 95 10.54 9.92 -4.71
N PHE A 96 10.11 9.65 -3.47
CA PHE A 96 10.12 8.32 -2.89
C PHE A 96 8.85 8.00 -2.09
N MET A 97 8.71 8.55 -0.88
CA MET A 97 7.61 8.21 0.04
C MET A 97 7.47 9.18 1.20
N ILE A 98 6.30 9.14 1.85
CA ILE A 98 6.04 9.75 3.16
C ILE A 98 5.78 8.64 4.20
N GLN A 99 6.44 8.67 5.34
CA GLN A 99 6.38 7.63 6.37
C GLN A 99 5.89 8.18 7.71
N GLY A 100 4.98 7.45 8.32
CA GLY A 100 4.34 7.77 9.61
C GLY A 100 4.01 6.53 10.42
N GLY A 101 3.12 6.68 11.39
CA GLY A 101 2.59 5.56 12.19
C GLY A 101 3.39 5.18 13.43
N ASP A 102 4.49 5.86 13.73
CA ASP A 102 5.10 5.83 15.07
C ASP A 102 4.35 6.80 15.98
N PHE A 103 3.32 6.30 16.64
CA PHE A 103 2.49 7.07 17.56
C PHE A 103 3.07 7.13 18.98
N THR A 104 4.15 6.40 19.28
CA THR A 104 4.76 6.35 20.61
C THR A 104 5.90 7.36 20.75
N ASN A 105 6.93 7.27 19.90
CA ASN A 105 8.15 8.07 20.01
C ASN A 105 8.20 9.18 18.96
N LYS A 106 7.43 9.05 17.87
CA LYS A 106 7.33 10.03 16.78
C LYS A 106 8.68 10.33 16.12
N ASP A 107 9.53 9.32 16.04
CA ASP A 107 10.89 9.41 15.48
C ASP A 107 11.31 8.18 14.66
N GLY A 108 10.45 7.17 14.56
CA GLY A 108 10.67 5.94 13.81
C GLY A 108 11.22 4.80 14.66
N THR A 109 11.46 5.01 15.96
CA THR A 109 11.95 3.97 16.88
C THR A 109 10.84 3.20 17.59
N GLY A 110 9.60 3.71 17.52
CA GLY A 110 8.47 3.15 18.24
C GLY A 110 7.35 2.60 17.34
N GLY A 111 6.18 2.46 17.94
CA GLY A 111 5.00 1.84 17.36
C GLY A 111 4.90 0.35 17.67
N PHE A 112 3.68 -0.17 17.73
CA PHE A 112 3.39 -1.58 17.95
C PHE A 112 2.10 -1.98 17.23
N SER A 113 1.91 -3.27 17.01
CA SER A 113 0.73 -3.82 16.35
C SER A 113 -0.35 -4.23 17.37
N ILE A 114 -1.56 -4.48 16.89
CA ILE A 114 -2.64 -5.05 17.74
C ILE A 114 -2.34 -6.49 18.19
N TYR A 115 -1.30 -7.09 17.62
CA TYR A 115 -0.86 -8.46 17.89
C TYR A 115 0.36 -8.52 18.83
N GLY A 116 0.81 -7.37 19.36
CA GLY A 116 2.05 -7.21 20.13
C GLY A 116 3.05 -6.30 19.43
N ASP A 117 4.31 -6.28 19.87
CA ASP A 117 5.32 -5.36 19.34
C ASP A 117 5.50 -5.48 17.82
N LYS A 118 5.49 -6.71 17.30
CA LYS A 118 5.70 -7.03 15.88
C LYS A 118 4.82 -8.17 15.39
N PHE A 119 4.54 -8.22 14.09
CA PHE A 119 3.90 -9.34 13.41
C PHE A 119 4.56 -9.66 12.05
N GLU A 120 4.30 -10.88 11.59
CA GLU A 120 4.85 -11.48 10.36
C GLU A 120 4.46 -10.75 9.07
N ASP A 121 5.26 -10.93 8.01
CA ASP A 121 4.90 -10.50 6.66
C ASP A 121 3.76 -11.38 6.11
N GLU A 122 2.54 -10.85 6.06
CA GLU A 122 1.35 -11.65 5.74
C GLU A 122 1.41 -12.28 4.34
N ASN A 123 1.77 -11.50 3.31
CA ASN A 123 2.16 -11.97 1.98
C ASN A 123 2.70 -10.80 1.13
N PHE A 124 3.25 -11.13 -0.04
CA PHE A 124 3.76 -10.17 -1.03
C PHE A 124 3.03 -10.30 -2.38
N LYS A 125 1.70 -10.51 -2.37
CA LYS A 125 0.91 -10.64 -3.63
C LYS A 125 0.78 -9.32 -4.39
N LEU A 126 0.91 -8.19 -3.69
CA LEU A 126 0.77 -6.85 -4.21
C LEU A 126 2.15 -6.19 -4.30
N HIS A 127 2.31 -5.30 -5.29
CA HIS A 127 3.55 -4.61 -5.61
C HIS A 127 3.36 -3.09 -5.49
N HIS A 128 4.46 -2.37 -5.37
CA HIS A 128 4.45 -0.91 -5.28
C HIS A 128 4.37 -0.28 -6.68
N GLU A 129 3.19 -0.37 -7.31
CA GLU A 129 3.02 -0.11 -8.75
C GLU A 129 3.10 1.37 -9.16
N GLY A 130 3.04 2.31 -8.22
CA GLY A 130 3.06 3.75 -8.50
C GLY A 130 2.85 4.64 -7.27
N PRO A 131 2.53 5.92 -7.46
CA PRO A 131 2.17 6.83 -6.37
C PRO A 131 0.89 6.40 -5.64
N GLY A 132 0.81 6.73 -4.35
CA GLY A 132 -0.35 6.54 -3.50
C GLY A 132 -0.52 5.12 -2.96
N TRP A 133 0.36 4.17 -3.28
CA TRP A 133 0.31 2.85 -2.66
C TRP A 133 0.78 2.91 -1.21
N VAL A 134 0.09 2.18 -0.34
CA VAL A 134 0.31 2.18 1.12
C VAL A 134 0.84 0.83 1.56
N SER A 135 1.93 0.85 2.33
CA SER A 135 2.71 -0.34 2.65
C SER A 135 3.32 -0.24 4.04
N MET A 136 3.57 -1.41 4.65
CA MET A 136 4.13 -1.48 6.01
C MET A 136 5.61 -1.10 6.00
N ALA A 137 6.00 -0.20 6.91
CA ALA A 137 7.40 -0.04 7.25
C ALA A 137 7.84 -1.20 8.18
N ASN A 138 9.08 -1.66 8.02
CA ASN A 138 9.66 -2.71 8.85
C ASN A 138 11.17 -2.50 9.00
N SER A 139 11.77 -3.22 9.94
CA SER A 139 13.23 -3.24 10.19
C SER A 139 13.83 -4.59 9.81
N GLY A 140 13.31 -5.19 8.73
CA GLY A 140 13.63 -6.54 8.29
C GLY A 140 12.42 -7.46 8.29
N ARG A 141 12.64 -8.69 7.81
CA ARG A 141 11.61 -9.72 7.67
C ARG A 141 10.82 -9.94 8.96
N ASP A 142 9.51 -10.04 8.85
CA ASP A 142 8.60 -10.35 9.96
C ASP A 142 8.67 -9.35 11.14
N THR A 143 8.88 -8.07 10.84
CA THR A 143 8.96 -7.00 11.85
C THR A 143 7.94 -5.87 11.66
N ASN A 144 6.78 -6.19 11.12
CA ASN A 144 5.72 -5.20 10.93
C ASN A 144 5.15 -4.75 12.29
N GLY A 145 4.97 -3.44 12.48
CA GLY A 145 4.38 -2.85 13.68
C GLY A 145 3.18 -1.98 13.33
N SER A 146 3.23 -0.69 13.67
CA SER A 146 2.23 0.31 13.24
C SER A 146 2.72 1.25 12.15
N GLN A 147 4.02 1.33 11.93
CA GLN A 147 4.59 2.26 10.96
C GLN A 147 4.24 1.86 9.53
N PHE A 148 3.97 2.86 8.70
CA PHE A 148 3.56 2.70 7.31
C PHE A 148 4.18 3.81 6.47
N PHE A 149 4.19 3.60 5.16
CA PHE A 149 4.52 4.65 4.20
C PHE A 149 3.53 4.70 3.05
N ILE A 150 3.43 5.87 2.44
CA ILE A 150 2.67 6.14 1.21
C ILE A 150 3.69 6.51 0.13
N THR A 151 3.67 5.79 -1.00
CA THR A 151 4.61 6.02 -2.10
C THR A 151 4.29 7.30 -2.86
N LEU A 152 5.33 8.02 -3.30
CA LEU A 152 5.21 9.18 -4.21
C LEU A 152 5.54 8.81 -5.66
N VAL A 153 6.21 7.67 -5.87
CA VAL A 153 6.59 7.12 -7.18
C VAL A 153 6.42 5.60 -7.18
N LYS A 154 6.66 4.95 -8.32
CA LYS A 154 6.78 3.49 -8.39
C LYS A 154 8.06 3.03 -7.68
N THR A 155 7.97 2.09 -6.73
CA THR A 155 9.09 1.69 -5.85
C THR A 155 9.34 0.18 -5.85
N THR A 156 9.52 -0.43 -7.02
CA THR A 156 9.63 -1.89 -7.18
C THR A 156 10.79 -2.55 -6.43
N TRP A 157 11.80 -1.78 -5.99
CA TRP A 157 12.90 -2.31 -5.17
C TRP A 157 12.47 -2.71 -3.75
N LEU A 158 11.27 -2.31 -3.33
CA LEU A 158 10.62 -2.68 -2.07
C LEU A 158 9.71 -3.93 -2.20
N ASP A 159 9.44 -4.39 -3.42
CA ASP A 159 8.61 -5.56 -3.66
C ASP A 159 9.22 -6.81 -3.03
N GLY A 160 8.37 -7.64 -2.42
CA GLY A 160 8.80 -8.82 -1.67
C GLY A 160 9.49 -8.53 -0.33
N LYS A 161 9.56 -7.26 0.10
CA LYS A 161 10.18 -6.84 1.37
C LYS A 161 9.24 -6.08 2.28
N HIS A 162 8.26 -5.37 1.73
CA HIS A 162 7.27 -4.60 2.46
C HIS A 162 5.86 -5.02 2.03
N VAL A 163 4.99 -5.27 3.00
CA VAL A 163 3.62 -5.72 2.76
C VAL A 163 2.78 -4.53 2.29
N VAL A 164 2.41 -4.54 1.01
CA VAL A 164 1.46 -3.58 0.43
C VAL A 164 0.04 -3.95 0.86
N PHE A 165 -0.71 -3.00 1.41
CA PHE A 165 -2.02 -3.27 2.01
C PHE A 165 -3.12 -2.25 1.68
N GLY A 166 -2.78 -1.16 0.99
CA GLY A 166 -3.78 -0.17 0.59
C GLY A 166 -3.34 0.75 -0.52
N LYS A 167 -4.22 1.68 -0.90
CA LYS A 167 -3.96 2.77 -1.85
C LYS A 167 -4.76 4.01 -1.45
N VAL A 168 -4.15 5.17 -1.57
CA VAL A 168 -4.83 6.47 -1.45
C VAL A 168 -5.87 6.57 -2.56
N ILE A 169 -7.11 6.85 -2.18
CA ILE A 169 -8.25 7.01 -3.10
C ILE A 169 -8.74 8.45 -3.16
N GLU A 170 -8.49 9.26 -2.13
CA GLU A 170 -8.76 10.70 -2.09
C GLU A 170 -7.65 11.41 -1.30
N GLY A 171 -7.29 12.64 -1.70
CA GLY A 171 -6.25 13.44 -1.04
C GLY A 171 -4.82 13.13 -1.50
N MET A 172 -4.63 12.59 -2.71
CA MET A 172 -3.28 12.35 -3.26
C MET A 172 -2.50 13.65 -3.51
N ASP A 173 -3.19 14.72 -3.88
CA ASP A 173 -2.62 16.07 -4.01
C ASP A 173 -2.02 16.57 -2.68
N LEU A 174 -2.68 16.26 -1.56
CA LEU A 174 -2.15 16.54 -0.23
C LEU A 174 -0.94 15.67 0.11
N VAL A 175 -0.94 14.38 -0.28
CA VAL A 175 0.21 13.48 -0.13
C VAL A 175 1.42 14.00 -0.92
N GLU A 176 1.22 14.42 -2.17
CA GLU A 176 2.27 15.02 -3.01
C GLU A 176 2.79 16.31 -2.40
N LYS A 177 1.90 17.19 -1.91
CA LYS A 177 2.29 18.41 -1.21
C LYS A 177 3.13 18.14 0.04
N ILE A 178 2.80 17.10 0.80
CA ILE A 178 3.62 16.66 1.94
C ILE A 178 4.99 16.16 1.44
N GLY A 179 5.02 15.42 0.34
CA GLY A 179 6.25 14.93 -0.29
C GLY A 179 7.22 16.02 -0.75
N GLU A 180 6.71 17.23 -0.99
CA GLU A 180 7.48 18.42 -1.37
C GLU A 180 7.87 19.30 -0.17
N ALA A 181 7.55 18.90 1.06
CA ALA A 181 7.89 19.68 2.25
C ALA A 181 9.40 19.78 2.45
N GLU A 182 9.86 20.92 3.00
CA GLU A 182 11.23 21.08 3.45
C GLU A 182 11.53 20.12 4.61
N THR A 183 12.64 19.38 4.51
CA THR A 183 13.09 18.41 5.51
C THR A 183 14.47 18.75 6.05
N ASP A 184 14.73 18.32 7.29
CA ASP A 184 16.06 18.37 7.87
C ASP A 184 17.00 17.30 7.30
N THR A 185 18.22 17.23 7.84
CA THR A 185 19.25 16.25 7.43
C THR A 185 18.90 14.77 7.70
N LYS A 186 17.80 14.49 8.41
CA LYS A 186 17.30 13.14 8.72
C LYS A 186 15.98 12.85 8.01
N ASP A 187 15.67 13.60 6.95
CA ASP A 187 14.42 13.51 6.20
C ASP A 187 13.17 13.86 7.04
N ARG A 188 13.31 14.52 8.20
CA ARG A 188 12.17 14.92 9.03
C ARG A 188 11.62 16.26 8.53
N PRO A 189 10.29 16.38 8.28
CA PRO A 189 9.70 17.66 7.90
C PRO A 189 9.99 18.77 8.92
N VAL A 190 10.44 19.93 8.44
CA VAL A 190 10.67 21.12 9.27
C VAL A 190 9.35 21.64 9.83
N THR A 191 8.32 21.68 8.99
CA THR A 191 6.94 21.92 9.44
C THR A 191 6.32 20.58 9.82
N GLU A 192 5.86 20.44 11.08
CA GLU A 192 5.22 19.21 11.55
C GLU A 192 4.04 18.81 10.65
N VAL A 193 4.06 17.57 10.16
CA VAL A 193 2.96 16.96 9.41
C VAL A 193 2.27 15.97 10.34
N LYS A 194 1.14 16.38 10.92
CA LYS A 194 0.44 15.61 11.96
C LYS A 194 -0.89 15.08 11.45
N ILE A 195 -1.21 13.85 11.84
CA ILE A 195 -2.54 13.26 11.70
C ILE A 195 -3.37 13.77 12.88
N SER A 196 -4.18 14.80 12.69
CA SER A 196 -4.96 15.41 13.77
C SER A 196 -6.18 14.56 14.17
N SER A 197 -6.74 13.82 13.22
CA SER A 197 -7.81 12.87 13.44
C SER A 197 -7.68 11.69 12.48
N SER A 198 -8.13 10.52 12.92
CA SER A 198 -8.12 9.29 12.11
C SER A 198 -9.31 8.42 12.44
N GLY A 199 -9.77 7.62 11.49
CA GLY A 199 -10.83 6.64 11.74
C GLY A 199 -11.21 5.81 10.52
N VAL A 200 -12.21 4.96 10.71
CA VAL A 200 -12.74 4.06 9.68
C VAL A 200 -13.96 4.70 9.01
N LEU A 201 -14.07 4.54 7.69
CA LEU A 201 -15.25 4.95 6.91
C LEU A 201 -16.01 3.71 6.42
N PRO A 202 -17.35 3.79 6.30
CA PRO A 202 -18.15 2.69 5.78
C PRO A 202 -17.80 2.38 4.32
N VAL A 203 -17.87 1.10 3.97
CA VAL A 203 -17.80 0.60 2.60
C VAL A 203 -19.00 -0.31 2.39
N ASP A 204 -19.96 0.11 1.55
CA ASP A 204 -21.21 -0.63 1.36
C ASP A 204 -20.97 -2.02 0.76
N LYS A 205 -20.08 -2.10 -0.24
CA LYS A 205 -19.67 -3.34 -0.91
C LYS A 205 -18.22 -3.24 -1.37
N PRO A 206 -17.43 -4.32 -1.28
CA PRO A 206 -16.09 -4.33 -1.83
C PRO A 206 -16.08 -4.04 -3.34
N TYR A 207 -15.09 -3.26 -3.79
CA TYR A 207 -14.93 -2.90 -5.20
C TYR A 207 -13.45 -2.89 -5.61
N ASN A 208 -13.16 -3.21 -6.86
CA ASN A 208 -11.80 -3.22 -7.39
C ASN A 208 -11.35 -1.79 -7.73
N ILE A 209 -10.08 -1.50 -7.49
CA ILE A 209 -9.43 -0.34 -8.11
C ILE A 209 -8.94 -0.73 -9.51
N GLU A 210 -8.95 0.23 -10.43
CA GLU A 210 -8.21 0.08 -11.68
C GLU A 210 -6.72 0.31 -11.40
N LEU A 211 -5.88 -0.55 -11.98
CA LEU A 211 -4.42 -0.48 -11.90
C LEU A 211 -3.87 0.37 -13.05
#